data_AF-A0A1F7ZNG1-F1
#
_entry.id   AF-A0A1F7ZNG1-F1
#
_cell.length_a   1.000
_cell.length_b   1.000
_cell.length_c   1.000
_cell.angle_alpha   90.00
_cell.angle_beta   90.00
_cell.angle_gamma   90.00
#
_symmetry.space_group_name_H-M   'P 1'
#
loop_
_entity.id
_entity.type
_entity.pdbx_description
1 polymer ?
#
loop_
_entity_poly.entity_id
_entity_poly.type
_entity_poly.pdbx_seq_one_letter_code
_entity_poly.pdbx_strand_id
1 'polypeptide(L)'
;MKLFSISAAYLAVPMALLVSAQTQSMNQVGCYTDSAGFENKGSYAYQSLGYCAKVCSKANAPYMGLHDGAECWCGTSLPDKKSLESDDKCNKPCTGWPEDHCGSDTAWSVYQLSAAAKQVTESASASTSLASATPGSNSTASATTASATQSGSASQSASSTGATPTTSTSAATRRFKLPFFL
;
A
#
# COMPACT_ATOMS: atom_id res chain seq x y z
N MET A 1 -11.92 -45.31 -57.23
CA MET A 1 -11.56 -43.90 -57.53
C MET A 1 -12.75 -43.02 -57.25
N LYS A 2 -12.75 -42.33 -56.10
CA LYS A 2 -13.38 -41.02 -55.87
C LYS A 2 -13.27 -40.68 -54.38
N LEU A 3 -12.19 -39.95 -54.06
CA LEU A 3 -12.10 -39.13 -52.87
C LEU A 3 -13.17 -38.03 -52.99
N PHE A 4 -14.04 -37.92 -52.00
CA PHE A 4 -14.87 -36.73 -51.83
C PHE A 4 -14.64 -36.19 -50.43
N SER A 5 -14.05 -34.98 -50.43
CA SER A 5 -13.84 -34.03 -49.35
C SER A 5 -14.71 -34.21 -48.11
N ILE A 6 -14.03 -34.47 -47.00
CA ILE A 6 -14.53 -34.18 -45.65
C ILE A 6 -14.52 -32.66 -45.48
N SER A 7 -15.69 -32.05 -45.70
CA SER A 7 -15.93 -30.63 -45.45
C SER A 7 -15.81 -30.30 -43.97
N ALA A 8 -15.14 -29.18 -43.70
CA ALA A 8 -14.88 -28.57 -42.42
C ALA A 8 -16.09 -28.52 -41.48
N ALA A 9 -15.96 -29.16 -40.32
CA ALA A 9 -16.78 -28.88 -39.14
C ALA A 9 -16.00 -29.22 -37.85
N TYR A 10 -14.78 -28.70 -37.76
CA TYR A 10 -13.92 -28.58 -36.58
C TYR A 10 -13.19 -27.24 -36.85
N LEU A 11 -13.28 -26.15 -36.10
CA LEU A 11 -13.25 -25.96 -34.65
C LEU A 11 -13.88 -24.58 -34.37
N ALA A 12 -14.96 -24.52 -33.61
CA ALA A 12 -15.41 -23.26 -33.01
C ALA A 12 -15.85 -23.53 -31.57
N VAL A 13 -14.99 -24.18 -30.80
CA VAL A 13 -14.97 -23.95 -29.36
C VAL A 13 -13.91 -22.87 -29.18
N PRO A 14 -14.26 -21.61 -28.89
CA PRO A 14 -13.27 -20.69 -28.38
C PRO A 14 -12.77 -21.35 -27.09
N MET A 15 -11.55 -21.84 -27.11
CA MET A 15 -10.81 -22.19 -25.91
C MET A 15 -10.61 -20.86 -25.18
N ALA A 16 -11.66 -20.44 -24.47
CA ALA A 16 -11.55 -19.49 -23.39
C ALA A 16 -10.72 -20.21 -22.35
N LEU A 17 -9.40 -20.09 -22.51
CA LEU A 17 -8.45 -20.27 -21.43
C LEU A 17 -8.89 -19.26 -20.37
N LEU A 18 -9.74 -19.73 -19.46
CA LEU A 18 -9.92 -19.16 -18.15
C LEU A 18 -8.56 -19.32 -17.45
N VAL A 19 -7.61 -18.47 -17.82
CA VAL A 19 -6.49 -18.16 -16.96
C VAL A 19 -7.17 -17.46 -15.79
N SER A 20 -7.48 -18.22 -14.74
CA SER A 20 -7.70 -17.66 -13.44
C SER A 20 -6.42 -16.90 -13.10
N ALA A 21 -6.40 -15.60 -13.40
CA ALA A 21 -5.42 -14.68 -12.89
C ALA A 21 -5.60 -14.72 -11.37
N GLN A 22 -4.88 -15.63 -10.72
CA GLN A 22 -4.73 -15.61 -9.28
C GLN A 22 -3.93 -14.35 -9.03
N THR A 23 -4.63 -13.25 -8.78
CA THR A 23 -4.04 -12.02 -8.29
C THR A 23 -3.31 -12.42 -7.01
N GLN A 24 -1.98 -12.48 -7.08
CA GLN A 24 -1.16 -12.60 -5.89
C GLN A 24 -1.30 -11.28 -5.16
N SER A 25 -2.37 -11.17 -4.38
CA SER A 25 -2.66 -9.99 -3.58
C SER A 25 -1.56 -9.88 -2.54
N MET A 26 -0.59 -9.01 -2.80
CA MET A 26 0.37 -8.59 -1.78
C MET A 26 -0.43 -7.90 -0.67
N ASN A 27 -0.20 -8.29 0.58
CA ASN A 27 -0.96 -7.76 1.71
C ASN A 27 -0.45 -6.36 2.04
N GLN A 28 -1.11 -5.32 1.52
CA GLN A 28 -0.77 -3.95 1.83
C GLN A 28 -1.13 -3.64 3.28
N VAL A 29 -0.17 -3.09 4.01
CA VAL A 29 -0.35 -2.69 5.40
C VAL A 29 -0.78 -1.23 5.50
N GLY A 30 -0.21 -0.38 4.65
CA GLY A 30 -0.62 1.02 4.55
C GLY A 30 0.41 1.91 3.86
N CYS A 31 0.08 3.19 3.79
CA CYS A 31 0.93 4.26 3.28
C CYS A 31 1.57 5.01 4.45
N TYR A 32 2.91 5.05 4.52
CA TYR A 32 3.64 5.65 5.64
C TYR A 32 4.54 6.80 5.17
N THR A 33 4.67 7.87 5.96
CA THR A 33 5.58 9.01 5.69
C THR A 33 6.92 8.91 6.42
N ASP A 34 7.11 7.84 7.18
CA ASP A 34 8.33 7.55 7.91
C ASP A 34 8.85 6.16 7.50
N SER A 35 10.18 6.01 7.51
CA SER A 35 10.86 4.78 7.10
C SER A 35 11.56 4.08 8.27
N ALA A 36 11.21 4.38 9.53
CA ALA A 36 11.86 3.76 10.68
C ALA A 36 11.70 2.23 10.64
N GLY A 37 12.83 1.54 10.84
CA GLY A 37 12.88 0.08 10.76
C GLY A 37 13.01 -0.48 9.35
N PHE A 38 13.08 0.38 8.31
CA PHE A 38 13.34 -0.01 6.93
C PHE A 38 14.75 0.36 6.48
N GLU A 39 15.36 -0.51 5.69
CA GLU A 39 16.65 -0.28 5.05
C GLU A 39 16.50 -0.22 3.53
N ASN A 40 17.03 0.84 2.92
CA ASN A 40 17.01 1.05 1.47
C ASN A 40 17.90 0.01 0.77
N LYS A 41 17.34 -0.71 -0.21
CA LYS A 41 18.04 -1.68 -1.06
C LYS A 41 18.39 -1.14 -2.44
N GLY A 42 18.10 0.14 -2.67
CA GLY A 42 18.41 0.89 -3.88
C GLY A 42 17.21 1.06 -4.81
N SER A 43 17.44 1.89 -5.82
CA SER A 43 16.53 2.12 -6.93
C SER A 43 16.76 1.10 -8.04
N TYR A 44 15.68 0.67 -8.71
CA TYR A 44 15.74 -0.24 -9.84
C TYR A 44 14.83 0.21 -10.98
N ALA A 45 15.35 0.16 -12.22
CA ALA A 45 14.62 0.60 -13.40
C ALA A 45 13.38 -0.26 -13.69
N TYR A 46 13.38 -1.53 -13.26
CA TYR A 46 12.25 -2.45 -13.41
C TYR A 46 11.60 -2.75 -12.06
N GLN A 47 11.40 -1.71 -11.24
CA GLN A 47 10.77 -1.86 -9.92
C GLN A 47 9.33 -2.38 -10.05
N SER A 48 8.96 -3.29 -9.14
CA SER A 48 7.62 -3.88 -9.02
C SER A 48 7.44 -4.45 -7.60
N LEU A 49 6.20 -4.71 -7.18
CA LEU A 49 5.93 -5.40 -5.92
C LEU A 49 6.64 -6.76 -5.88
N GLY A 50 6.59 -7.50 -7.00
CA GLY A 50 7.23 -8.81 -7.11
C GLY A 50 8.76 -8.76 -7.00
N TYR A 51 9.40 -7.73 -7.56
CA TYR A 51 10.85 -7.54 -7.42
C TYR A 51 11.21 -7.20 -5.98
N CYS A 52 10.58 -6.20 -5.38
CA CYS A 52 10.92 -5.77 -4.02
C CYS A 52 10.62 -6.87 -2.99
N ALA A 53 9.53 -7.62 -3.16
CA ALA A 53 9.21 -8.78 -2.33
C ALA A 53 10.32 -9.84 -2.36
N LYS A 54 10.89 -10.13 -3.55
CA LYS A 54 12.01 -11.07 -3.67
C LYS A 54 13.28 -10.54 -2.99
N VAL A 55 13.57 -9.25 -3.13
CA VAL A 55 14.73 -8.60 -2.47
C VAL A 55 14.59 -8.70 -0.95
N CYS A 56 13.43 -8.34 -0.40
CA CYS A 56 13.21 -8.36 1.04
C CYS A 56 13.09 -9.77 1.62
N SER A 57 12.56 -10.72 0.85
CA SER A 57 12.59 -12.15 1.20
C SER A 57 14.02 -12.66 1.36
N LYS A 58 14.94 -12.30 0.46
CA LYS A 58 16.36 -12.66 0.57
C LYS A 58 17.05 -12.00 1.76
N ALA A 59 16.59 -10.81 2.15
CA ALA A 59 17.05 -10.10 3.33
C ALA A 59 16.42 -10.61 4.64
N ASN A 60 15.54 -11.63 4.59
CA ASN A 60 14.75 -12.12 5.74
C ASN A 60 13.93 -11.02 6.45
N ALA A 61 13.50 -10.01 5.69
CA ALA A 61 12.68 -8.93 6.19
C ALA A 61 11.18 -9.29 6.05
N PRO A 62 10.37 -9.22 7.11
CA PRO A 62 8.94 -9.50 7.06
C PRO A 62 8.11 -8.42 6.34
N TYR A 63 8.66 -7.23 6.14
CA TYR A 63 8.00 -6.13 5.46
C TYR A 63 8.82 -5.63 4.28
N MET A 64 8.14 -5.14 3.25
CA MET A 64 8.73 -4.35 2.19
C MET A 64 8.05 -2.98 2.11
N GLY A 65 8.81 -1.98 1.70
CA GLY A 65 8.35 -0.63 1.42
C GLY A 65 8.78 -0.25 0.00
N LEU A 66 7.89 0.39 -0.74
CA LEU A 66 8.19 0.93 -2.06
C LEU A 66 8.06 2.43 -2.03
N HIS A 67 9.05 3.12 -2.60
CA HIS A 67 9.16 4.57 -2.55
C HIS A 67 9.54 5.15 -3.91
N ASP A 68 9.01 6.32 -4.18
CA ASP A 68 9.31 7.13 -5.36
C ASP A 68 9.20 6.37 -6.71
N GLY A 69 8.37 5.33 -6.79
CA GLY A 69 8.19 4.56 -8.03
C GLY A 69 9.28 3.54 -8.32
N ALA A 70 10.50 3.73 -7.81
CA ALA A 70 11.68 2.97 -8.21
C ALA A 70 12.47 2.34 -7.04
N GLU A 71 12.33 2.84 -5.82
CA GLU A 71 13.11 2.36 -4.67
C GLU A 71 12.46 1.19 -3.95
N CYS A 72 13.28 0.25 -3.49
CA CYS A 72 12.87 -0.85 -2.64
C CYS A 72 13.49 -0.74 -1.26
N TRP A 73 12.66 -0.90 -0.24
CA TRP A 73 13.02 -0.82 1.16
C TRP A 73 12.59 -2.09 1.88
N CYS A 74 13.43 -2.62 2.76
CA CYS A 74 13.13 -3.85 3.51
C CYS A 74 13.07 -3.56 5.01
N GLY A 75 11.96 -3.93 5.64
CA GLY A 75 11.66 -3.56 7.02
C GLY A 75 11.58 -4.75 7.97
N THR A 76 12.10 -4.59 9.18
CA THR A 76 11.95 -5.56 10.28
C THR A 76 10.77 -5.24 11.20
N SER A 77 10.32 -3.98 11.20
CA SER A 77 9.17 -3.49 11.93
C SER A 77 8.40 -2.46 11.10
N LEU A 78 7.13 -2.24 11.43
CA LEU A 78 6.34 -1.17 10.84
C LEU A 78 6.75 0.20 11.43
N PRO A 79 6.61 1.30 10.68
CA PRO A 79 6.83 2.65 11.19
C PRO A 79 5.77 3.03 12.23
N ASP A 80 5.97 4.15 12.93
CA ASP A 80 5.00 4.62 13.93
C ASP A 80 3.64 4.91 13.28
N LYS A 81 2.55 4.54 13.96
CA LYS A 81 1.18 4.73 13.44
C LYS A 81 0.83 6.20 13.16
N LYS A 82 1.53 7.16 13.77
CA LYS A 82 1.37 8.59 13.48
C LYS A 82 1.82 8.99 12.08
N SER A 83 2.65 8.17 11.43
CA SER A 83 3.11 8.40 10.06
C SER A 83 2.20 7.76 9.00
N LEU A 84 1.15 7.04 9.42
CA LEU A 84 0.18 6.42 8.53
C LEU A 84 -0.72 7.48 7.89
N GLU A 85 -0.80 7.46 6.57
CA GLU A 85 -1.56 8.39 5.73
C GLU A 85 -2.63 7.66 4.89
N SER A 86 -3.45 8.42 4.15
CA SER A 86 -4.36 7.85 3.16
C SER A 86 -3.60 7.11 2.06
N ASP A 87 -4.15 6.00 1.58
CA ASP A 87 -3.56 5.20 0.50
C ASP A 87 -3.35 6.02 -0.78
N ASP A 88 -4.16 7.05 -1.00
CA ASP A 88 -4.01 7.99 -2.13
C ASP A 88 -2.65 8.69 -2.17
N LYS A 89 -1.95 8.80 -1.03
CA LYS A 89 -0.60 9.35 -0.93
C LYS A 89 0.48 8.38 -1.42
N CYS A 90 0.10 7.17 -1.78
CA CYS A 90 0.98 6.08 -2.17
C CYS A 90 0.60 5.47 -3.54
N ASN A 91 0.03 6.28 -4.44
CA ASN A 91 -0.46 5.86 -5.76
C ASN A 91 0.51 6.14 -6.92
N LYS A 92 1.80 6.39 -6.65
CA LYS A 92 2.78 6.52 -7.74
C LYS A 92 2.97 5.15 -8.40
N PRO A 93 2.84 5.01 -9.73
CA PRO A 93 3.05 3.74 -10.41
C PRO A 93 4.51 3.32 -10.33
N CYS A 94 4.75 2.00 -10.25
CA CYS A 94 6.11 1.47 -10.29
C CYS A 94 6.76 1.65 -11.68
N THR A 95 8.06 1.91 -11.70
CA THR A 95 8.80 2.13 -12.96
C THR A 95 8.86 0.90 -13.87
N GLY A 96 8.88 -0.31 -13.31
CA GLY A 96 8.92 -1.56 -14.05
C GLY A 96 7.57 -2.22 -14.29
N TRP A 97 6.57 -1.90 -13.46
CA TRP A 97 5.23 -2.47 -13.55
C TRP A 97 4.17 -1.43 -13.14
N PRO A 98 3.63 -0.64 -14.09
CA PRO A 98 2.79 0.51 -13.76
C PRO A 98 1.41 0.16 -13.16
N GLU A 99 1.00 -1.11 -13.18
CA GLU A 99 -0.20 -1.56 -12.47
C GLU A 99 0.03 -1.70 -10.96
N ASP A 100 1.29 -1.73 -10.52
CA ASP A 100 1.66 -1.77 -9.11
C ASP A 100 1.83 -0.34 -8.55
N HIS A 101 1.54 -0.18 -7.26
CA HIS A 101 1.67 1.08 -6.52
C HIS A 101 2.99 1.10 -5.72
N CYS A 102 3.86 2.07 -6.02
CA CYS A 102 5.21 2.21 -5.50
C CYS A 102 5.41 3.50 -4.66
N GLY A 103 4.45 3.80 -3.79
CA GLY A 103 4.54 4.90 -2.84
C GLY A 103 4.34 6.26 -3.50
N SER A 104 5.13 7.24 -3.08
CA SER A 104 5.25 8.57 -3.68
C SER A 104 6.62 9.17 -3.35
N ASP A 105 6.87 10.41 -3.74
CA ASP A 105 8.11 11.14 -3.43
C ASP A 105 8.31 11.39 -1.93
N THR A 106 7.26 11.22 -1.11
CA THR A 106 7.28 11.51 0.34
C THR A 106 6.71 10.40 1.21
N ALA A 107 6.21 9.32 0.62
CA ALA A 107 5.59 8.23 1.35
C ALA A 107 5.95 6.85 0.77
N TRP A 108 5.89 5.83 1.62
CA TRP A 108 6.18 4.44 1.33
C TRP A 108 4.90 3.62 1.30
N SER A 109 4.66 2.90 0.21
CA SER A 109 3.67 1.81 0.20
C SER A 109 4.28 0.62 0.93
N VAL A 110 3.74 0.28 2.10
CA VAL A 110 4.26 -0.83 2.93
C VAL A 110 3.39 -2.08 2.76
N TYR A 111 4.04 -3.21 2.51
CA TYR A 111 3.42 -4.52 2.35
C TYR A 111 4.06 -5.53 3.29
N GLN A 112 3.23 -6.47 3.77
CA GLN A 112 3.70 -7.60 4.54
C GLN A 112 4.03 -8.77 3.62
N LEU A 113 5.23 -9.34 3.79
CA LEU A 113 5.63 -10.54 3.08
C LEU A 113 5.05 -11.75 3.82
N SER A 114 4.13 -12.46 3.18
CA SER A 114 3.78 -13.81 3.61
C SER A 114 4.87 -14.79 3.17
N ALA A 115 5.09 -15.86 3.94
CA ALA A 115 6.06 -16.91 3.57
C ALA A 115 5.76 -17.56 2.19
N ALA A 116 4.60 -17.29 1.59
CA ALA A 116 4.21 -17.70 0.24
C ALA A 116 5.01 -16.98 -0.87
N ALA A 117 5.61 -15.81 -0.62
CA ALA A 117 6.47 -15.12 -1.60
C ALA A 117 7.76 -15.90 -1.92
N LYS A 118 8.06 -16.95 -1.14
CA LYS A 118 9.18 -17.88 -1.39
C LYS A 118 8.93 -18.82 -2.58
N GLN A 119 7.69 -18.88 -3.10
CA GLN A 119 7.26 -19.80 -4.16
C GLN A 119 6.78 -19.03 -5.40
N VAL A 120 7.67 -18.25 -6.02
CA VAL A 120 7.53 -17.88 -7.44
C VAL A 120 8.76 -18.40 -8.17
N THR A 121 8.85 -19.72 -8.19
CA THR A 121 9.65 -20.48 -9.16
C THR A 121 8.74 -21.62 -9.60
N GLU A 122 8.10 -21.42 -10.75
CA GLU A 122 7.70 -22.46 -11.71
C GLU A 122 7.24 -23.83 -11.18
N SER A 123 5.91 -24.03 -11.09
CA SER A 123 5.15 -25.24 -11.48
C SER A 123 3.77 -25.21 -10.80
N ALA A 124 2.65 -25.22 -11.52
CA ALA A 124 2.10 -26.37 -12.26
C ALA A 124 1.77 -27.57 -11.35
N SER A 125 0.46 -27.73 -11.11
CA SER A 125 -0.27 -28.98 -10.87
C SER A 125 0.05 -29.81 -9.62
N ALA A 126 -0.86 -29.72 -8.64
CA ALA A 126 -1.53 -30.82 -7.93
C ALA A 126 -2.03 -30.26 -6.60
N SER A 127 -3.33 -30.21 -6.32
CA SER A 127 -4.02 -31.43 -5.91
C SER A 127 -5.53 -31.31 -6.04
N THR A 128 -6.08 -32.33 -6.68
CA THR A 128 -7.45 -32.84 -6.53
C THR A 128 -7.81 -33.10 -5.07
N SER A 129 -8.94 -32.58 -4.59
CA SER A 129 -10.12 -33.36 -4.18
C SER A 129 -10.93 -32.74 -3.03
N LEU A 130 -12.11 -32.25 -3.40
CA LEU A 130 -13.44 -32.61 -2.90
C LEU A 130 -13.86 -32.47 -1.41
N ALA A 131 -15.07 -31.89 -1.33
CA ALA A 131 -16.15 -32.00 -0.35
C ALA A 131 -16.07 -31.08 0.90
N SER A 132 -16.87 -30.02 1.00
CA SER A 132 -18.34 -29.90 1.13
C SER A 132 -18.77 -29.77 2.60
N ALA A 133 -19.21 -28.57 3.01
CA ALA A 133 -20.25 -28.39 4.05
C ALA A 133 -20.74 -26.92 4.10
N THR A 134 -21.94 -26.71 3.53
CA THR A 134 -23.04 -25.79 3.90
C THR A 134 -22.78 -24.44 4.60
N PRO A 135 -23.37 -23.32 4.09
CA PRO A 135 -23.44 -22.05 4.80
C PRO A 135 -24.68 -21.97 5.71
N GLY A 136 -24.46 -21.71 6.99
CA GLY A 136 -25.49 -21.28 7.94
C GLY A 136 -25.38 -19.77 8.17
N SER A 137 -26.21 -18.99 7.47
CA SER A 137 -26.51 -17.60 7.82
C SER A 137 -27.49 -17.57 9.00
N ASN A 138 -27.27 -16.66 9.95
CA ASN A 138 -28.27 -15.69 10.42
C ASN A 138 -27.82 -15.05 11.74
N SER A 139 -27.40 -13.78 11.69
CA SER A 139 -27.46 -12.88 12.85
C SER A 139 -28.55 -11.86 12.61
N THR A 140 -29.58 -11.97 13.44
CA THR A 140 -30.83 -11.24 13.48
C THR A 140 -30.61 -9.78 13.91
N ALA A 141 -31.33 -8.86 13.27
CA ALA A 141 -31.46 -7.45 13.67
C ALA A 141 -32.46 -7.28 14.82
N SER A 142 -32.28 -6.25 15.64
CA SER A 142 -33.29 -5.38 16.30
C SER A 142 -32.53 -4.43 17.25
N ALA A 143 -32.46 -3.12 17.07
CA ALA A 143 -33.46 -2.06 16.98
C ALA A 143 -34.13 -1.68 18.33
N THR A 144 -33.96 -0.39 18.67
CA THR A 144 -34.78 0.51 19.53
C THR A 144 -34.83 0.24 21.03
N THR A 145 -34.59 1.24 21.90
CA THR A 145 -35.56 2.31 22.16
C THR A 145 -34.93 3.53 22.86
N ALA A 146 -35.50 4.70 22.59
CA ALA A 146 -35.20 6.01 23.16
C ALA A 146 -35.88 6.25 24.52
N SER A 147 -35.43 7.26 25.29
CA SER A 147 -36.27 8.26 25.98
C SER A 147 -35.46 9.38 26.68
N ALA A 148 -36.02 10.59 26.66
CA ALA A 148 -35.55 11.89 27.20
C ALA A 148 -35.70 11.99 28.76
N THR A 149 -35.33 13.04 29.53
CA THR A 149 -35.39 14.52 29.36
C THR A 149 -34.75 15.24 30.58
N GLN A 150 -34.24 16.49 30.39
CA GLN A 150 -34.21 17.71 31.27
C GLN A 150 -33.84 17.65 32.77
N SER A 151 -33.27 18.64 33.48
CA SER A 151 -33.02 20.09 33.36
C SER A 151 -31.93 20.41 34.44
N GLY A 152 -30.94 21.31 34.30
CA GLY A 152 -31.04 22.77 34.39
C GLY A 152 -30.23 23.32 35.60
N SER A 153 -29.31 24.27 35.36
CA SER A 153 -29.02 25.44 36.21
C SER A 153 -27.88 26.30 35.65
N ALA A 154 -28.09 27.61 35.73
CA ALA A 154 -27.30 28.70 35.18
C ALA A 154 -26.29 29.28 36.17
N SER A 155 -25.19 29.86 35.68
CA SER A 155 -24.85 31.31 35.82
C SER A 155 -23.34 31.62 35.87
N GLN A 156 -22.91 32.50 34.94
CA GLN A 156 -22.15 33.77 35.13
C GLN A 156 -20.77 33.70 35.84
N SER A 157 -19.66 34.31 35.37
CA SER A 157 -19.44 35.71 34.96
C SER A 157 -18.05 35.85 34.28
N ALA A 158 -17.91 36.63 33.20
CA ALA A 158 -17.26 37.96 33.09
C ALA A 158 -15.76 38.02 33.49
N SER A 159 -14.81 38.17 32.55
CA SER A 159 -14.31 39.42 31.91
C SER A 159 -13.11 40.04 32.65
N SER A 160 -12.01 40.34 31.94
CA SER A 160 -11.38 41.68 31.88
C SER A 160 -10.00 41.70 31.19
N THR A 161 -9.87 42.65 30.22
CA THR A 161 -8.73 43.57 29.92
C THR A 161 -7.28 43.06 29.87
N GLY A 162 -6.42 43.43 28.93
CA GLY A 162 -6.46 44.47 27.90
C GLY A 162 -5.06 44.74 27.32
N ALA A 163 -5.04 45.55 26.25
CA ALA A 163 -3.95 46.42 25.75
C ALA A 163 -2.63 45.82 25.19
N THR A 164 -2.51 45.96 23.85
CA THR A 164 -1.31 46.28 23.03
C THR A 164 -0.40 47.37 23.63
N PRO A 165 0.93 47.49 23.33
CA PRO A 165 1.43 47.83 21.98
C PRO A 165 2.90 47.47 21.56
N THR A 166 3.14 47.60 20.24
CA THR A 166 4.32 48.16 19.51
C THR A 166 5.70 47.45 19.40
N THR A 167 6.06 47.14 18.14
CA THR A 167 7.21 47.65 17.35
C THR A 167 8.65 47.15 17.61
N SER A 168 9.28 46.48 16.62
CA SER A 168 10.39 47.01 15.79
C SER A 168 11.19 45.93 15.02
N THR A 169 11.18 46.03 13.69
CA THR A 169 12.32 46.07 12.74
C THR A 169 13.64 45.34 13.08
N SER A 170 14.13 44.47 12.18
CA SER A 170 15.37 44.70 11.39
C SER A 170 15.77 43.52 10.50
N ALA A 171 16.03 43.85 9.23
CA ALA A 171 16.71 43.02 8.25
C ALA A 171 18.21 42.89 8.55
N ALA A 172 18.83 41.75 8.24
CA ALA A 172 20.27 41.65 8.04
C ALA A 172 20.66 40.47 7.15
N THR A 173 20.80 40.74 5.86
CA THR A 173 21.54 39.95 4.87
C THR A 173 22.99 39.79 5.34
N ARG A 174 23.47 38.56 5.56
CA ARG A 174 24.91 38.30 5.63
C ARG A 174 25.35 37.38 4.49
N ARG A 175 26.09 37.99 3.57
CA ARG A 175 26.90 37.33 2.55
C ARG A 175 27.95 36.46 3.23
N PHE A 176 27.91 35.15 3.00
CA PHE A 176 29.04 34.28 3.29
C PHE A 176 30.08 34.43 2.17
N LYS A 177 31.22 35.01 2.54
CA LYS A 177 32.42 35.19 1.74
C LYS A 177 33.23 33.87 1.84
N LEU A 178 33.45 33.19 0.71
CA LEU A 178 34.40 32.07 0.63
C LEU A 178 35.83 32.58 0.91
N PRO A 179 36.64 31.86 1.71
CA PRO A 179 38.07 32.06 1.71
C PRO A 179 38.68 31.28 0.53
N PHE A 180 39.34 32.03 -0.33
CA PHE A 180 40.33 31.57 -1.29
C PHE A 180 41.55 31.09 -0.49
N PHE A 181 41.93 29.81 -0.61
CA PHE A 181 43.24 29.33 -0.19
C PHE A 181 43.82 28.48 -1.33
N LEU A 182 44.85 29.07 -1.95
CA LEU A 182 45.89 28.53 -2.83
C LEU A 182 45.48 27.57 -3.95
#